data_AF-A0AAD1HCI6-F1
#
_entry.id   AF-A0AAD1HCI6-F1
#
_cell.length_a   1.000
_cell.length_b   1.000
_cell.length_c   1.000
_cell.angle_alpha   90.00
_cell.angle_beta   90.00
_cell.angle_gamma   90.00
#
_symmetry.space_group_name_H-M   'P 1'
#
loop_
_entity.id
_entity.type
_entity.pdbx_description
1 polymer ?
#
loop_
_entity_poly.entity_id
_entity_poly.type
_entity_poly.pdbx_seq_one_letter_code
_entity_poly.pdbx_strand_id
1 'polypeptide(L)'
;MMDVLGKHTDDESAKWQLLVAEDSDEFLRVSARRESGAALGRLLNLSDGILGQGSNTLILLTTNERLDRLHPALIRPGRCLAQVEFTKFSPSEADAWLADDMPRQTEPKTLAELLELSTLQKRITNGIAPVARIGQYL
;
A
#
# COMPACT_ATOMS: atom_id res chain seq x y z
N MET A 1 22.15 -10.56 -47.90
CA MET A 1 22.32 -9.12 -48.09
C MET A 1 21.47 -8.45 -47.01
N MET A 2 22.13 -7.75 -46.09
CA MET A 2 21.48 -7.02 -45.01
C MET A 2 20.62 -5.90 -45.58
N ASP A 3 19.45 -5.71 -45.00
CA ASP A 3 18.82 -4.40 -44.93
C ASP A 3 18.09 -4.31 -43.59
N VAL A 4 18.72 -3.62 -42.63
CA VAL A 4 18.09 -3.25 -41.36
C VAL A 4 17.88 -1.75 -41.45
N LEU A 5 16.71 -1.39 -41.95
CA LEU A 5 16.26 0.00 -42.03
C LEU A 5 16.08 0.54 -40.62
N GLY A 6 17.02 1.39 -40.21
CA GLY A 6 16.86 2.24 -39.05
C GLY A 6 15.63 3.12 -39.22
N LYS A 7 14.63 2.89 -38.38
CA LYS A 7 13.70 3.94 -37.98
C LYS A 7 14.00 4.27 -36.53
N HIS A 8 14.85 5.26 -36.33
CA HIS A 8 14.75 6.11 -35.16
C HIS A 8 13.40 6.82 -35.25
N THR A 9 12.47 6.39 -34.39
CA THR A 9 11.28 7.16 -34.06
C THR A 9 11.31 7.42 -32.57
N ASP A 10 11.20 8.70 -32.27
CA ASP A 10 11.27 9.38 -30.97
C ASP A 10 10.53 8.71 -29.80
N ASP A 11 11.12 8.87 -28.61
CA ASP A 11 10.45 9.14 -27.33
C ASP A 11 9.52 8.07 -26.73
N GLU A 12 10.07 6.91 -26.32
CA GLU A 12 9.43 6.11 -25.26
C GLU A 12 10.04 6.54 -23.91
N SER A 13 9.48 7.58 -23.29
CA SER A 13 9.71 7.83 -21.86
C SER A 13 9.48 6.51 -21.13
N ALA A 14 10.52 5.93 -20.54
CA ALA A 14 10.43 4.58 -19.99
C ALA A 14 9.20 4.48 -19.06
N LYS A 15 8.31 3.53 -19.33
CA LYS A 15 7.03 3.41 -18.61
C LYS A 15 7.30 2.97 -17.18
N TRP A 16 6.77 3.69 -16.21
CA TRP A 16 6.89 3.31 -14.82
C TRP A 16 6.00 2.09 -14.52
N GLN A 17 6.57 1.11 -13.80
CA GLN A 17 5.90 -0.07 -13.29
C GLN A 17 5.76 0.08 -11.76
N LEU A 18 4.56 -0.14 -11.24
CA LEU A 18 4.32 -0.20 -9.80
C LEU A 18 4.17 -1.65 -9.38
N LEU A 19 5.10 -2.16 -8.58
CA LEU A 19 4.99 -3.44 -7.92
C LEU A 19 4.42 -3.23 -6.53
N VAL A 20 3.23 -3.78 -6.27
CA VAL A 20 2.58 -3.73 -4.95
C VAL A 20 2.74 -5.09 -4.28
N ALA A 21 3.36 -5.12 -3.10
CA ALA A 21 3.42 -6.28 -2.25
C ALA A 21 2.57 -6.02 -1.00
N GLU A 22 1.40 -6.67 -0.98
CA GLU A 22 0.47 -6.60 0.13
C GLU A 22 0.91 -7.52 1.28
N ASP A 23 0.59 -7.14 2.52
CA ASP A 23 0.84 -7.93 3.73
C ASP A 23 2.28 -8.45 3.82
N SER A 24 3.24 -7.52 3.75
CA SER A 24 4.66 -7.85 3.75
C SER A 24 5.25 -8.05 5.15
N ASP A 25 4.41 -8.28 6.17
CA ASP A 25 4.79 -8.31 7.60
C ASP A 25 5.98 -9.25 7.89
N GLU A 26 5.95 -10.48 7.34
CA GLU A 26 7.02 -11.47 7.53
C GLU A 26 8.36 -11.08 6.87
N PHE A 27 8.31 -10.28 5.80
CA PHE A 27 9.50 -9.85 5.06
C PHE A 27 10.17 -8.63 5.66
N LEU A 28 9.39 -7.81 6.37
CA LEU A 28 9.79 -6.47 6.79
C LEU A 28 10.38 -6.41 8.20
N ARG A 29 10.06 -7.38 9.07
CA ARG A 29 10.54 -7.44 10.45
C ARG A 29 12.07 -7.57 10.55
N VAL A 30 12.66 -7.01 11.60
CA VAL A 30 14.11 -7.13 11.91
C VAL A 30 14.60 -8.58 11.95
N SER A 31 13.75 -9.53 12.40
CA SER A 31 14.06 -10.98 12.42
C SER A 31 14.12 -11.63 11.04
N ALA A 32 13.62 -10.97 9.99
CA ALA A 32 13.56 -11.50 8.63
C ALA A 32 14.95 -11.94 8.13
N ARG A 33 16.06 -11.39 8.63
CA ARG A 33 17.40 -11.83 8.23
C ARG A 33 17.74 -13.29 8.62
N ARG A 34 17.10 -13.84 9.66
CA ARG A 34 17.31 -15.23 10.11
C ARG A 34 16.40 -16.26 9.44
N GLU A 35 15.19 -15.86 9.04
CA GLU A 35 14.16 -16.77 8.47
C GLU A 35 13.83 -16.49 6.99
N SER A 36 13.88 -15.23 6.55
CA SER A 36 13.43 -14.75 5.23
C SER A 36 14.48 -13.92 4.47
N GLY A 37 15.74 -13.92 4.92
CA GLY A 37 16.77 -12.94 4.54
C GLY A 37 17.13 -12.95 3.05
N ALA A 38 16.92 -14.09 2.38
CA ALA A 38 17.12 -14.23 0.96
C ALA A 38 16.04 -13.51 0.13
N ALA A 39 14.77 -13.49 0.59
CA ALA A 39 13.68 -12.82 -0.11
C ALA A 39 13.79 -11.30 -0.04
N LEU A 40 14.01 -10.77 1.17
CA LEU A 40 14.25 -9.34 1.38
C LEU A 40 15.50 -8.85 0.64
N GLY A 41 16.58 -9.64 0.64
CA GLY A 41 17.79 -9.32 -0.11
C GLY A 41 17.55 -9.23 -1.62
N ARG A 42 16.74 -10.13 -2.21
CA ARG A 42 16.36 -10.05 -3.63
C ARG A 42 15.53 -8.81 -3.94
N LEU A 43 14.60 -8.45 -3.05
CA LEU A 43 13.77 -7.24 -3.21
C LEU A 43 14.62 -5.96 -3.15
N LEU A 44 15.56 -5.88 -2.20
CA LEU A 44 16.52 -4.76 -2.11
C LEU A 44 17.47 -4.70 -3.31
N ASN A 45 17.87 -5.85 -3.85
CA ASN A 45 18.72 -5.87 -5.04
C ASN A 45 17.96 -5.42 -6.30
N LEU A 46 16.64 -5.59 -6.33
CA LEU A 46 15.78 -5.08 -7.39
C LEU A 46 15.61 -3.55 -7.29
N SER A 47 15.51 -2.99 -6.07
CA SER A 47 15.40 -1.55 -5.87
C SER A 47 16.70 -0.77 -6.11
N ASP A 48 17.87 -1.39 -5.87
CA ASP A 48 19.16 -0.70 -5.83
C ASP A 48 20.16 -1.11 -6.93
N GLY A 49 19.96 -2.27 -7.57
CA GLY A 49 21.00 -2.91 -8.37
C GLY A 49 21.17 -2.35 -9.78
N ILE A 50 22.15 -2.90 -10.51
CA ILE A 50 22.35 -2.75 -11.97
C ILE A 50 21.07 -3.08 -12.78
N LEU A 51 20.13 -3.86 -12.21
CA LEU A 51 18.81 -4.14 -12.79
C LEU A 51 17.78 -3.03 -12.54
N GLY A 52 17.95 -2.23 -11.48
CA GLY A 52 17.13 -1.05 -11.18
C GLY A 52 17.57 0.20 -11.95
N GLN A 53 18.84 0.25 -12.36
CA GLN A 53 19.40 1.25 -13.28
C GLN A 53 18.87 1.02 -14.71
N GLY A 54 17.59 1.35 -14.93
CA GLY A 54 16.90 1.20 -16.21
C GLY A 54 15.50 0.58 -16.12
N SER A 55 15.14 -0.03 -14.99
CA SER A 55 13.75 -0.38 -14.72
C SER A 55 13.09 0.79 -14.01
N ASN A 56 12.12 1.44 -14.63
CA ASN A 56 11.29 2.46 -13.99
C ASN A 56 10.31 1.81 -13.01
N THR A 57 10.81 1.09 -12.01
CA THR A 57 9.99 0.29 -11.10
C THR A 57 9.91 0.95 -9.74
N LEU A 58 8.70 1.29 -9.33
CA LEU A 58 8.37 1.69 -7.97
C LEU A 58 7.89 0.45 -7.20
N ILE A 59 8.42 0.25 -5.99
CA ILE A 59 7.97 -0.83 -5.11
C ILE A 59 7.17 -0.22 -3.97
N LEU A 60 5.92 -0.61 -3.83
CA LEU A 60 5.04 -0.28 -2.72
C LEU A 60 4.85 -1.51 -1.85
N LEU A 61 5.21 -1.38 -0.57
CA LEU A 61 5.05 -2.44 0.42
C LEU A 61 3.98 -1.99 1.41
N THR A 62 3.01 -2.86 1.70
CA THR A 62 2.04 -2.63 2.78
C THR A 62 2.33 -3.56 3.96
N THR A 63 2.06 -3.08 5.16
CA THR A 63 2.32 -3.83 6.39
C THR A 63 1.49 -3.28 7.53
N ASN A 64 1.09 -4.16 8.45
CA ASN A 64 0.50 -3.76 9.73
C ASN A 64 1.57 -3.62 10.83
N GLU A 65 2.85 -3.87 10.51
CA GLU A 65 3.94 -3.69 11.46
C GLU A 65 4.26 -2.22 11.71
N ARG A 66 4.64 -1.94 12.96
CA ARG A 66 5.11 -0.62 13.33
C ARG A 66 6.40 -0.29 12.59
N LEU A 67 6.52 0.96 12.16
CA LEU A 67 7.63 1.45 11.34
C LEU A 67 8.99 1.32 12.06
N ASP A 68 9.01 1.34 13.39
CA ASP A 68 10.21 1.13 14.23
C ASP A 68 10.72 -0.32 14.20
N ARG A 69 9.91 -1.26 13.69
CA ARG A 69 10.26 -2.69 13.55
C ARG A 69 10.69 -3.06 12.14
N LEU A 70 10.71 -2.10 11.22
CA LEU A 70 11.17 -2.34 9.85
C LEU A 70 12.68 -2.57 9.82
N HIS A 71 13.11 -3.47 8.94
CA HIS A 71 14.51 -3.75 8.75
C HIS A 71 15.27 -2.47 8.28
N PRO A 72 16.37 -2.06 8.95
CA PRO A 72 17.05 -0.79 8.65
C PRO A 72 17.50 -0.63 7.20
N ALA A 73 17.74 -1.73 6.48
CA ALA A 73 18.14 -1.68 5.08
C ALA A 73 17.03 -1.21 4.10
N LEU A 74 15.77 -1.17 4.54
CA LEU A 74 14.64 -0.64 3.77
C LEU A 74 14.49 0.87 3.96
N ILE A 75 14.63 1.36 5.19
CA ILE A 75 14.41 2.78 5.54
C ILE A 75 15.64 3.67 5.32
N ARG A 76 16.71 3.15 4.71
CA ARG A 76 17.92 3.94 4.43
C ARG A 76 17.63 5.04 3.39
N PRO A 77 18.25 6.22 3.54
CA PRO A 77 18.23 7.25 2.51
C PRO A 77 18.68 6.69 1.16
N GLY A 78 17.94 6.98 0.10
CA GLY A 78 18.20 6.48 -1.26
C GLY A 78 17.48 5.17 -1.62
N ARG A 79 16.88 4.45 -0.66
CA ARG A 79 16.07 3.23 -0.89
C ARG A 79 14.59 3.44 -0.58
N CYS A 80 14.31 4.16 0.50
CA CYS A 80 12.95 4.55 0.87
C CYS A 80 12.66 5.93 0.30
N LEU A 81 11.70 6.01 -0.63
CA LEU A 81 11.25 7.28 -1.19
C LEU A 81 10.24 7.97 -0.27
N ALA A 82 9.35 7.20 0.34
CA ALA A 82 8.32 7.69 1.23
C ALA A 82 7.93 6.62 2.25
N GLN A 83 7.58 7.08 3.44
CA GLN A 83 6.97 6.27 4.49
C GLN A 83 5.62 6.92 4.82
N VAL A 84 4.55 6.17 4.61
CA VAL A 84 3.18 6.64 4.83
C VAL A 84 2.56 5.77 5.90
N GLU A 85 2.16 6.39 7.01
CA GLU A 85 1.45 5.72 8.09
C GLU A 85 -0.05 6.01 7.96
N PHE A 86 -0.87 4.96 7.99
CA PHE A 86 -2.31 5.10 8.07
C PHE A 86 -2.72 5.23 9.54
N THR A 87 -2.94 6.47 9.97
CA THR A 87 -3.43 6.77 11.32
C THR A 87 -4.96 6.88 11.32
N LYS A 88 -5.53 7.02 12.51
CA LYS A 88 -6.93 7.40 12.64
C LYS A 88 -7.13 8.80 12.07
N PHE A 89 -8.21 8.99 11.33
CA PHE A 89 -8.73 10.29 10.94
C PHE A 89 -9.05 11.08 12.20
N SER A 90 -8.62 12.34 12.24
CA SER A 90 -9.09 13.31 13.22
C SER A 90 -10.61 13.50 13.08
N PRO A 91 -11.29 14.00 14.13
CA PRO A 91 -12.73 14.30 14.04
C PRO A 91 -13.10 15.18 12.84
N SER A 92 -12.26 16.17 12.50
CA SER A 92 -12.48 17.05 11.33
C SER A 92 -12.29 16.35 9.98
N GLU A 93 -11.30 15.45 9.87
CA GLU A 93 -11.10 14.68 8.64
C GLU A 93 -12.19 13.63 8.46
N ALA A 94 -12.65 13.04 9.56
CA ALA A 94 -13.77 12.12 9.59
C ALA A 94 -15.09 12.80 9.15
N ASP A 95 -15.38 14.00 9.69
CA ASP A 95 -16.50 14.84 9.26
C ASP A 95 -16.43 15.16 7.76
N ALA A 96 -15.24 15.52 7.26
CA ALA A 96 -15.06 15.85 5.83
C ALA A 96 -15.18 14.64 4.89
N TRP A 97 -14.94 13.44 5.40
CA TRP A 97 -15.07 12.19 4.64
C TRP A 97 -16.52 11.67 4.61
N LEU A 98 -17.27 11.88 5.69
CA LEU A 98 -18.67 11.47 5.81
C LEU A 98 -19.61 12.42 5.06
N ALA A 99 -20.83 11.97 4.75
CA ALA A 99 -21.85 12.82 4.16
C ALA A 99 -22.37 13.86 5.17
N ASP A 100 -22.82 15.02 4.68
CA ASP A 100 -23.23 16.19 5.49
C ASP A 100 -24.36 15.90 6.50
N ASP A 101 -25.14 14.85 6.29
CA ASP A 101 -26.26 14.43 7.15
C ASP A 101 -25.85 13.52 8.31
N MET A 102 -24.56 13.18 8.42
CA MET A 102 -24.04 12.36 9.52
C MET A 102 -23.77 13.19 10.78
N PRO A 103 -23.94 12.59 11.98
CA PRO A 103 -23.53 13.24 13.22
C PRO A 103 -22.05 13.65 13.18
N ARG A 104 -21.76 14.83 13.72
CA ARG A 104 -20.39 15.30 13.96
C ARG A 104 -19.59 14.25 14.74
N GLN A 105 -18.42 13.90 14.24
CA GLN A 105 -17.51 13.01 14.93
C GLN A 105 -16.82 13.76 16.06
N THR A 106 -16.70 13.13 17.23
CA THR A 106 -16.01 13.71 18.40
C THR A 106 -14.71 13.00 18.73
N GLU A 107 -14.52 11.79 18.20
CA GLU A 107 -13.38 10.91 18.47
C GLU A 107 -12.68 10.53 17.17
N PRO A 108 -11.35 10.29 17.19
CA PRO A 108 -10.63 9.81 16.02
C PRO A 108 -11.17 8.46 15.52
N LYS A 109 -11.27 8.31 14.19
CA LYS A 109 -11.85 7.12 13.54
C LYS A 109 -10.88 6.45 12.59
N THR A 110 -10.90 5.13 12.55
CA THR A 110 -10.24 4.33 11.51
C THR A 110 -11.06 4.36 10.22
N LEU A 111 -10.42 4.05 9.09
CA LEU A 111 -11.12 3.89 7.81
C LEU A 111 -12.25 2.85 7.90
N ALA A 112 -12.05 1.76 8.65
CA ALA A 112 -13.06 0.72 8.83
C ALA A 112 -14.32 1.25 9.54
N GLU A 113 -14.15 2.03 10.62
CA GLU A 113 -15.27 2.68 11.32
C GLU A 113 -16.00 3.68 10.41
N LEU A 114 -15.27 4.44 9.60
CA LEU A 114 -15.87 5.38 8.63
C LEU A 114 -16.68 4.63 7.55
N LEU A 115 -16.14 3.54 7.01
CA LEU A 115 -16.86 2.69 6.06
C LEU A 115 -18.12 2.09 6.67
N GLU A 116 -18.08 1.64 7.92
CA GLU A 116 -19.26 1.17 8.63
C GLU A 116 -20.32 2.27 8.73
N LEU A 117 -19.93 3.47 9.15
CA LEU A 117 -20.83 4.63 9.26
C LEU A 117 -21.45 5.03 7.89
N SER A 118 -20.65 5.05 6.81
CA SER A 118 -21.16 5.37 5.46
C SER A 118 -22.05 4.27 4.86
N THR A 119 -21.79 3.00 5.18
CA THR A 119 -22.61 1.89 4.69
C THR A 119 -23.92 1.76 5.46
N LEU A 120 -23.99 2.19 6.72
CA LEU A 120 -25.24 2.32 7.46
C LEU A 120 -26.22 3.26 6.73
N GLN A 121 -25.73 4.38 6.17
CA GLN A 121 -26.55 5.28 5.36
C GLN A 121 -27.11 4.59 4.09
N LYS A 122 -26.30 3.77 3.42
CA LYS A 122 -26.73 2.99 2.24
C LYS A 122 -27.70 1.87 2.57
N ARG A 123 -27.67 1.32 3.79
CA ARG A 123 -28.59 0.24 4.23
C ARG A 123 -29.96 0.75 4.67
N ILE A 124 -30.12 2.06 4.86
CA ILE A 124 -31.42 2.68 5.18
C ILE A 124 -32.34 2.73 3.94
N THR A 125 -31.81 2.48 2.74
CA THR A 125 -32.63 2.20 1.53
C THR A 125 -32.65 0.70 1.22
N ASN A 126 -33.85 0.14 1.29
CA ASN A 126 -34.26 -1.26 1.08
C ASN A 126 -34.08 -2.21 2.28
N GLY A 127 -35.19 -2.36 3.03
CA GLY A 127 -35.36 -3.30 4.13
C GLY A 127 -35.07 -4.76 3.75
N ILE A 128 -33.82 -5.17 3.96
CA ILE A 128 -33.41 -6.56 4.00
C ILE A 128 -32.76 -6.80 5.37
N ALA A 129 -33.30 -7.76 6.10
CA ALA A 129 -32.89 -8.14 7.45
C ALA A 129 -31.37 -8.39 7.56
N PRO A 130 -30.76 -8.14 8.72
CA PRO A 130 -29.32 -8.32 8.90
C PRO A 130 -28.93 -9.78 8.67
N VAL A 131 -28.01 -10.00 7.73
CA VAL A 131 -27.37 -11.30 7.52
C VAL A 131 -26.52 -11.63 8.73
N ALA A 132 -27.08 -12.43 9.63
CA ALA A 132 -26.38 -13.02 10.76
C ALA A 132 -25.45 -14.13 10.24
N ARG A 133 -24.24 -13.75 9.81
CA ARG A 133 -22.97 -14.50 9.83
C ARG A 133 -22.03 -13.96 8.75
N ILE A 134 -21.06 -13.16 9.16
CA ILE A 134 -19.84 -12.89 8.40
C ILE A 134 -18.69 -13.10 9.38
N GLY A 135 -17.76 -14.02 9.07
CA GLY A 135 -16.61 -14.34 9.93
C GLY A 135 -16.14 -15.80 9.97
N GLN A 136 -16.61 -16.69 9.08
CA GLN A 136 -15.93 -17.96 8.89
C GLN A 136 -14.85 -17.78 7.82
N TYR A 137 -13.63 -17.54 8.27
CA TYR A 137 -12.43 -17.77 7.47
C TYR A 137 -12.25 -19.28 7.36
N LEU A 138 -12.11 -19.76 6.11
CA LEU A 138 -11.69 -21.13 5.78
C LEU A 138 -10.25 -21.38 6.24
#